data_AF-A0A7C1BWS6-F1
#
_entry.id   AF-A0A7C1BWS6-F1
#
_cell.length_a   1.000
_cell.length_b   1.000
_cell.length_c   1.000
_cell.angle_alpha   90.00
_cell.angle_beta   90.00
_cell.angle_gamma   90.00
#
_symmetry.space_group_name_H-M   'P 1'
#
loop_
_entity.id
_entity.type
_entity.pdbx_description
1 polymer ?
#
loop_
_entity_poly.entity_id
_entity_poly.type
_entity_poly.pdbx_seq_one_letter_code
_entity_poly.pdbx_strand_id
1 'polypeptide(L)'
;MRANRSHKVSVFKEYAKTIVYVLIFAFIIRQFVVQAFRIPSGSMEDTLLVGDFLLVNKFIYGASSPDRIPFTSLEIPHFRLPALREPRSGDIIVFRCPRNPYKDFIKRVIATEGQTVEIKDKVVYVNGKRVPDPPKSKRIDPRIFPAGLSNRDNFGPVRVPRGMVFVMGDNRDNSYDSRYWGWVPKENIKGKAMIIYFSWNKDAPLWDIIHKIRWKRIGNLIR
;
A
#
# COMPACT_ATOMS: atom_id res chain seq x y z
N MET A 1 -25.68 -20.16 -53.13
CA MET A 1 -24.76 -19.42 -52.23
C MET A 1 -25.45 -19.07 -50.90
N ARG A 2 -25.45 -19.93 -49.87
CA ARG A 2 -26.02 -19.62 -48.53
C ARG A 2 -25.18 -20.09 -47.32
N ALA A 3 -24.07 -20.80 -47.52
CA ALA A 3 -23.30 -21.41 -46.43
C ALA A 3 -22.40 -20.45 -45.62
N ASN A 4 -22.17 -19.21 -46.08
CA ASN A 4 -21.10 -18.37 -45.53
C ASN A 4 -21.53 -17.40 -44.40
N ARG A 5 -22.85 -17.24 -44.14
CA ARG A 5 -23.36 -16.36 -43.06
C ARG A 5 -23.47 -17.07 -41.70
N SER A 6 -23.86 -18.34 -41.68
CA SER A 6 -24.05 -19.12 -40.45
C SER A 6 -22.71 -19.32 -39.70
N HIS A 7 -21.64 -19.66 -40.43
CA HIS A 7 -20.33 -19.91 -39.85
C HIS A 7 -19.71 -18.65 -39.23
N LYS A 8 -19.88 -17.47 -39.85
CA LYS A 8 -19.40 -16.19 -39.31
C LYS A 8 -20.11 -15.77 -38.02
N VAL A 9 -21.42 -16.07 -37.90
CA VAL A 9 -22.18 -15.78 -36.66
C VAL A 9 -21.74 -16.70 -35.52
N SER A 10 -21.38 -17.96 -35.79
CA SER A 10 -20.84 -18.89 -34.78
C SER A 10 -19.47 -18.41 -34.27
N VAL A 11 -18.57 -18.09 -35.18
CA VAL A 11 -17.21 -17.60 -34.85
C VAL A 11 -17.28 -16.31 -34.04
N PHE A 12 -18.14 -15.36 -34.41
CA PHE A 12 -18.33 -14.12 -33.64
C PHE A 12 -18.83 -14.39 -32.21
N LYS A 13 -19.78 -15.32 -32.03
CA LYS A 13 -20.29 -15.70 -30.70
C LYS A 13 -19.20 -16.34 -29.83
N GLU A 14 -18.32 -17.15 -30.39
CA GLU A 14 -17.19 -17.76 -29.68
C GLU A 14 -16.16 -16.73 -29.22
N TYR A 15 -15.80 -15.78 -30.08
CA TYR A 15 -14.92 -14.67 -29.70
C TYR A 15 -15.55 -13.79 -28.63
N ALA A 16 -16.83 -13.43 -28.77
CA ALA A 16 -17.55 -12.65 -27.78
C ALA A 16 -17.58 -13.35 -26.41
N LYS A 17 -17.88 -14.66 -26.39
CA LYS A 17 -17.87 -15.49 -25.18
C LYS A 17 -16.49 -15.49 -24.51
N THR A 18 -15.42 -15.63 -25.30
CA THR A 18 -14.03 -15.62 -24.80
C THR A 18 -13.67 -14.27 -24.19
N ILE A 19 -14.02 -13.16 -24.87
CA ILE A 19 -13.81 -11.81 -24.36
C ILE A 19 -14.54 -11.61 -23.02
N VAL A 20 -15.79 -12.07 -22.92
CA VAL A 20 -16.56 -12.02 -21.67
C VAL A 20 -15.83 -12.77 -20.54
N TYR A 21 -15.33 -13.98 -20.79
CA TYR A 21 -14.57 -14.72 -19.78
C TYR A 21 -13.28 -14.00 -19.36
N VAL A 22 -12.54 -13.44 -20.31
CA VAL A 22 -11.33 -12.65 -20.01
C VAL A 22 -11.66 -11.44 -19.15
N LEU A 23 -12.74 -10.72 -19.47
CA LEU A 23 -13.18 -9.56 -18.69
C LEU A 23 -13.62 -9.95 -17.27
N ILE A 24 -14.36 -11.06 -17.12
CA ILE A 24 -14.76 -11.59 -15.81
C ILE A 24 -13.52 -12.01 -15.00
N PHE A 25 -12.58 -12.72 -15.62
CA PHE A 25 -11.37 -13.16 -14.95
C PHE A 25 -10.49 -11.98 -14.54
N ALA A 26 -10.27 -11.01 -15.43
CA ALA A 26 -9.54 -9.79 -15.13
C ALA A 26 -10.23 -8.99 -14.00
N PHE A 27 -11.57 -8.97 -13.99
CA PHE A 27 -12.34 -8.37 -12.90
C PHE A 27 -12.07 -9.08 -11.56
N ILE A 28 -12.15 -10.40 -11.51
CA ILE A 28 -11.87 -11.18 -10.28
C ILE A 28 -10.44 -10.91 -9.79
N ILE A 29 -9.44 -10.97 -10.68
CA ILE A 29 -8.04 -10.66 -10.34
C ILE A 29 -7.92 -9.26 -9.75
N ARG A 30 -8.54 -8.26 -10.39
CA ARG A 30 -8.51 -6.87 -9.94
C ARG A 30 -9.21 -6.69 -8.59
N GLN A 31 -10.28 -7.44 -8.32
CA GLN A 31 -10.99 -7.32 -7.04
C GLN A 31 -10.24 -8.00 -5.89
N PHE A 32 -9.67 -9.18 -6.10
CA PHE A 32 -9.17 -10.02 -4.99
C PHE A 32 -7.65 -10.16 -4.90
N VAL A 33 -6.92 -9.98 -6.01
CA VAL A 33 -5.49 -10.29 -6.06
C VAL A 33 -4.65 -9.02 -6.04
N VAL A 34 -4.87 -8.11 -7.00
CA VAL A 34 -4.01 -6.95 -7.22
C VAL A 34 -4.80 -5.66 -7.29
N GLN A 35 -4.32 -4.63 -6.58
CA GLN A 35 -4.85 -3.27 -6.69
C GLN A 35 -3.76 -2.27 -7.04
N ALA A 36 -4.09 -1.35 -7.94
CA ALA A 36 -3.21 -0.27 -8.33
C ALA A 36 -3.41 0.95 -7.42
N PHE A 37 -2.30 1.56 -6.98
CA PHE A 37 -2.28 2.79 -6.19
C PHE A 37 -1.30 3.79 -6.79
N ARG A 38 -1.59 5.08 -6.64
CA ARG A 38 -0.67 6.17 -6.97
C ARG A 38 -0.15 6.78 -5.68
N ILE A 39 1.13 7.15 -5.64
CA ILE A 39 1.76 7.82 -4.50
C ILE A 39 1.62 9.34 -4.61
N PRO A 40 0.85 9.99 -3.71
CA PRO A 40 0.63 11.43 -3.75
C PRO A 40 1.58 12.22 -2.84
N SER A 41 2.25 11.58 -1.87
CA SER A 41 3.05 12.24 -0.82
C SER A 41 4.44 11.63 -0.65
N GLY A 42 5.37 12.40 -0.09
CA GLY A 42 6.77 12.02 0.15
C GLY A 42 7.06 11.36 1.51
N SER A 43 6.05 10.84 2.21
CA SER A 43 6.27 10.21 3.53
C SER A 43 7.07 8.90 3.47
N MET A 44 7.13 8.27 2.30
CA MET A 44 7.94 7.10 2.00
C MET A 44 9.05 7.42 0.99
N GLU A 45 9.44 8.71 0.88
CA GLU A 45 10.41 9.18 -0.13
C GLU A 45 11.74 8.40 -0.06
N ASP A 46 12.44 8.34 -1.20
CA ASP A 46 13.57 7.46 -1.54
C ASP A 46 13.19 5.98 -1.73
N THR A 47 12.29 5.44 -0.90
CA THR A 47 11.64 4.14 -1.17
C THR A 47 10.59 4.27 -2.28
N LEU A 48 9.63 5.16 -2.09
CA LEU A 48 8.50 5.45 -2.96
C LEU A 48 8.42 6.96 -3.21
N LEU A 49 8.53 7.36 -4.47
CA LEU A 49 8.51 8.77 -4.85
C LEU A 49 7.10 9.22 -5.19
N VAL A 50 6.83 10.52 -5.02
CA VAL A 50 5.61 11.13 -5.54
C VAL A 50 5.56 10.91 -7.04
N GLY A 51 4.43 10.36 -7.51
CA GLY A 51 4.25 9.96 -8.90
C GLY A 51 4.59 8.51 -9.22
N ASP A 52 5.01 7.71 -8.26
CA ASP A 52 5.06 6.26 -8.43
C ASP A 52 3.65 5.66 -8.46
N PHE A 53 3.49 4.63 -9.28
CA PHE A 53 2.30 3.79 -9.36
C PHE A 53 2.67 2.36 -8.98
N LEU A 54 1.94 1.81 -8.01
CA LEU A 54 2.26 0.56 -7.35
C LEU A 54 1.19 -0.48 -7.62
N LEU A 55 1.61 -1.73 -7.76
CA LEU A 55 0.72 -2.88 -7.60
C LEU A 55 0.85 -3.42 -6.17
N VAL A 56 -0.29 -3.64 -5.54
CA VAL A 56 -0.43 -4.09 -4.16
C VAL A 56 -1.08 -5.46 -4.14
N ASN A 57 -0.47 -6.40 -3.42
CA ASN A 57 -1.02 -7.73 -3.16
C ASN A 57 -2.09 -7.65 -2.08
N LYS A 58 -3.36 -7.79 -2.44
CA LYS A 58 -4.47 -7.84 -1.47
C LYS A 58 -4.60 -9.21 -0.81
N PHE A 59 -4.30 -10.26 -1.56
CA PHE A 59 -4.53 -11.65 -1.17
C PHE A 59 -3.73 -12.06 0.06
N ILE A 60 -2.49 -11.57 0.20
CA ILE A 60 -1.58 -12.01 1.26
C ILE A 60 -2.08 -11.75 2.70
N TYR A 61 -2.87 -10.69 2.92
CA TYR A 61 -3.39 -10.31 4.24
C TYR A 61 -4.89 -10.55 4.40
N GLY A 62 -5.46 -11.39 3.54
CA GLY A 62 -6.89 -11.67 3.50
C GLY A 62 -7.61 -10.63 2.66
N ALA A 63 -7.98 -11.02 1.43
CA ALA A 63 -8.67 -10.11 0.52
C ALA A 63 -10.05 -9.75 1.10
N SER A 64 -10.29 -8.45 1.31
CA SER A 64 -11.63 -7.94 1.63
C SER A 64 -12.46 -7.78 0.37
N SER A 65 -13.76 -8.10 0.49
CA SER A 65 -14.74 -7.79 -0.53
C SER A 65 -14.80 -6.28 -0.80
N PRO A 66 -15.18 -5.87 -2.03
CA PRO A 66 -15.45 -4.47 -2.31
C PRO A 66 -16.60 -3.98 -1.43
N ASP A 67 -16.51 -2.75 -0.92
CA ASP A 67 -17.61 -2.18 -0.13
C ASP A 67 -18.84 -1.89 -1.03
N ARG A 68 -18.64 -1.75 -2.35
CA ARG A 68 -19.68 -1.39 -3.33
C ARG A 68 -19.49 -2.08 -4.68
N ILE A 69 -20.60 -2.28 -5.40
CA ILE A 69 -20.56 -2.75 -6.79
C ILE A 69 -20.06 -1.61 -7.68
N PRO A 70 -19.07 -1.85 -8.57
CA PRO A 70 -18.59 -0.84 -9.52
C PRO A 70 -19.74 -0.19 -10.31
N PHE A 71 -19.67 1.12 -10.50
CA PHE A 71 -20.66 1.92 -11.25
C PHE A 71 -22.07 2.00 -10.61
N THR A 72 -22.23 1.55 -9.37
CA THR A 72 -23.49 1.69 -8.63
C THR A 72 -23.24 2.15 -7.19
N SER A 73 -24.30 2.57 -6.49
CA SER A 73 -24.26 2.91 -5.07
C SER A 73 -24.63 1.73 -4.16
N LEU A 74 -24.74 0.51 -4.70
CA LEU A 74 -25.18 -0.66 -3.95
C LEU A 74 -24.02 -1.20 -3.10
N GLU A 75 -24.27 -1.36 -1.80
CA GLU A 75 -23.31 -1.95 -0.85
C GLU A 75 -23.36 -3.47 -0.90
N ILE A 76 -22.21 -4.11 -0.75
CA ILE A 76 -22.07 -5.58 -0.72
C ILE A 76 -21.74 -5.99 0.71
N PRO A 77 -22.27 -7.11 1.23
CA PRO A 77 -21.84 -7.65 2.51
C PRO A 77 -20.31 -7.74 2.61
N HIS A 78 -19.76 -7.16 3.67
CA HIS A 78 -18.32 -7.17 3.90
C HIS A 78 -17.88 -8.57 4.34
N PHE A 79 -17.08 -9.24 3.53
CA PHE A 79 -16.43 -10.50 3.89
C PHE A 79 -14.93 -10.40 3.64
N ARG A 80 -14.14 -11.03 4.50
CA ARG A 80 -12.68 -11.09 4.37
C ARG A 80 -12.28 -12.54 4.22
N LEU A 81 -11.53 -12.84 3.17
CA LEU A 81 -10.92 -14.16 3.03
C LEU A 81 -9.85 -14.37 4.11
N PRO A 82 -9.57 -15.62 4.51
CA PRO A 82 -8.50 -15.92 5.45
C PRO A 82 -7.16 -15.32 4.98
N ALA A 83 -6.42 -14.71 5.90
CA ALA A 83 -5.10 -14.21 5.58
C ALA A 83 -4.13 -15.38 5.38
N LEU A 84 -3.39 -15.39 4.27
CA LEU A 84 -2.33 -16.37 4.05
C LEU A 84 -1.14 -16.16 4.98
N ARG A 85 -0.89 -14.91 5.37
CA ARG A 85 0.23 -14.54 6.22
C ARG A 85 -0.13 -13.30 7.02
N GLU A 86 0.36 -13.22 8.25
CA GLU A 86 0.30 -12.01 9.06
C GLU A 86 1.30 -10.94 8.57
N PRO A 87 0.98 -9.63 8.68
CA PRO A 87 1.94 -8.56 8.47
C PRO A 87 3.16 -8.73 9.40
N ARG A 88 4.36 -8.49 8.88
CA ARG A 88 5.62 -8.62 9.62
C ARG A 88 6.37 -7.29 9.61
N SER A 89 7.26 -7.13 10.58
CA SER A 89 8.18 -5.99 10.61
C SER A 89 8.96 -5.90 9.29
N GLY A 90 9.07 -4.68 8.76
CA GLY A 90 9.65 -4.38 7.45
C GLY A 90 8.65 -4.37 6.29
N ASP A 91 7.46 -4.97 6.40
CA ASP A 91 6.48 -4.96 5.30
C ASP A 91 6.00 -3.54 4.99
N ILE A 92 5.97 -3.15 3.72
CA ILE A 92 5.31 -1.91 3.27
C ILE A 92 3.87 -2.24 2.90
N ILE A 93 2.93 -1.60 3.60
CA ILE A 93 1.51 -1.92 3.51
C ILE A 93 0.69 -0.70 3.12
N VAL A 94 -0.38 -0.94 2.36
CA VAL A 94 -1.45 0.03 2.11
C VAL A 94 -2.61 -0.29 3.02
N PHE A 95 -3.17 0.72 3.68
CA PHE A 95 -4.25 0.57 4.65
C PHE A 95 -5.16 1.80 4.68
N ARG A 96 -6.41 1.62 5.11
CA ARG A 96 -7.34 2.72 5.40
C ARG A 96 -6.90 3.42 6.68
N CYS A 97 -6.71 4.73 6.65
CA CYS A 97 -6.28 5.50 7.82
C CYS A 97 -7.32 5.36 8.97
N PRO A 98 -6.92 4.94 10.19
CA PRO A 98 -7.85 4.78 11.31
C PRO A 98 -8.60 6.07 11.69
N ARG A 99 -7.97 7.24 11.51
CA ARG A 99 -8.61 8.55 11.78
C ARG A 99 -9.46 9.08 10.63
N ASN A 100 -9.28 8.56 9.42
CA ASN A 100 -10.04 8.98 8.25
C ASN A 100 -10.17 7.82 7.26
N PRO A 101 -11.26 7.04 7.31
CA PRO A 101 -11.42 5.84 6.50
C PRO A 101 -11.53 6.12 4.99
N TYR A 102 -11.74 7.38 4.60
CA TYR A 102 -11.78 7.81 3.19
C TYR A 102 -10.39 8.00 2.58
N LYS A 103 -9.32 7.92 3.39
CA LYS A 103 -7.93 8.10 2.93
C LYS A 103 -7.13 6.82 3.11
N ASP A 104 -6.49 6.40 2.02
CA ASP A 104 -5.50 5.31 2.04
C ASP A 104 -4.11 5.85 2.31
N PHE A 105 -3.39 5.20 3.23
CA PHE A 105 -1.99 5.47 3.51
C PHE A 105 -1.11 4.28 3.17
N ILE A 106 0.13 4.59 2.84
CA ILE A 106 1.21 3.61 2.69
C ILE A 106 2.31 3.91 3.70
N LYS A 107 2.70 2.90 4.48
CA LYS A 107 3.72 2.98 5.53
C LYS A 107 4.42 1.64 5.68
N ARG A 108 5.55 1.62 6.38
CA ARG A 108 6.28 0.41 6.74
C ARG A 108 5.87 -0.05 8.13
N VAL A 109 5.60 -1.35 8.27
CA VAL A 109 5.36 -2.00 9.55
C VAL A 109 6.67 -2.03 10.34
N ILE A 110 6.63 -1.49 11.56
CA ILE A 110 7.78 -1.48 12.48
C ILE A 110 7.60 -2.57 13.53
N ALA A 111 6.39 -2.68 14.08
CA ALA A 111 6.05 -3.67 15.07
C ALA A 111 4.63 -4.22 14.87
N THR A 112 4.43 -5.41 15.40
CA THR A 112 3.21 -6.21 15.32
C THR A 112 2.70 -6.52 16.72
N GLU A 113 1.52 -7.13 16.80
CA GLU A 113 0.84 -7.42 18.07
C GLU A 113 1.74 -8.00 19.15
N GLY A 114 1.55 -7.53 20.39
CA GLY A 114 2.30 -7.99 21.56
C GLY A 114 3.69 -7.39 21.70
N GLN A 115 4.28 -6.84 20.64
CA GLN A 115 5.58 -6.16 20.69
C GLN A 115 5.45 -4.74 21.29
N THR A 116 6.50 -4.29 21.97
CA THR A 116 6.59 -2.94 22.54
C THR A 116 7.47 -2.06 21.65
N VAL A 117 6.97 -0.89 21.26
CA VAL A 117 7.70 0.11 20.47
C VAL A 117 8.13 1.25 21.36
N GLU A 118 9.38 1.67 21.22
CA GLU A 118 9.93 2.85 21.86
C GLU A 118 10.81 3.58 20.85
N ILE A 119 10.80 4.91 20.87
CA ILE A 119 11.68 5.75 20.07
C ILE A 119 12.42 6.67 21.03
N LYS A 120 13.75 6.66 20.97
CA LYS A 120 14.63 7.58 21.73
C LYS A 120 15.53 8.28 20.76
N ASP A 121 15.48 9.61 20.76
CA ASP A 121 16.35 10.46 19.94
C ASP A 121 16.39 9.99 18.47
N LYS A 122 15.19 9.79 17.91
CA LYS A 122 14.93 9.28 16.55
C LYS A 122 15.30 7.82 16.29
N VAL A 123 15.89 7.10 17.24
CA VAL A 123 16.24 5.68 17.12
C VAL A 123 15.08 4.81 17.57
N VAL A 124 14.70 3.84 16.75
CA VAL A 124 13.57 2.95 17.01
C VAL A 124 14.04 1.68 17.72
N TYR A 125 13.33 1.31 18.78
CA TYR A 125 13.51 0.08 19.54
C TYR A 125 12.21 -0.72 19.54
N VAL A 126 12.32 -2.04 19.34
CA VAL A 126 11.20 -2.97 19.45
C VAL A 126 11.60 -4.06 20.45
N ASN A 127 10.78 -4.24 21.49
CA ASN A 127 11.08 -5.10 22.63
C ASN A 127 12.47 -4.80 23.24
N GLY A 128 12.81 -3.51 23.35
CA GLY A 128 14.11 -3.04 23.86
C GLY A 128 15.29 -3.22 22.91
N LYS A 129 15.12 -3.89 21.76
CA LYS A 129 16.19 -4.09 20.77
C LYS A 129 16.13 -3.00 19.71
N ARG A 130 17.28 -2.38 19.41
CA ARG A 130 17.39 -1.39 18.33
C ARG A 130 16.99 -2.04 17.00
N VAL A 131 16.04 -1.43 16.30
CA VAL A 131 15.66 -1.83 14.95
C VAL A 131 16.58 -1.11 13.96
N PRO A 132 17.27 -1.83 13.06
CA PRO A 132 18.07 -1.20 12.03
C PRO A 132 17.16 -0.42 11.09
N ASP A 133 17.62 0.75 10.67
CA ASP A 133 16.88 1.57 9.75
C ASP A 133 16.84 0.93 8.35
N PRO A 134 15.67 0.94 7.67
CA PRO A 134 15.60 0.52 6.28
C PRO A 134 16.60 1.28 5.42
N PRO A 135 17.22 0.65 4.40
CA PRO A 135 18.31 1.27 3.61
C PRO A 135 17.95 2.62 2.96
N LYS A 136 16.66 2.85 2.68
CA LYS A 136 16.15 4.05 2.03
C LYS A 136 15.39 4.98 3.00
N SER A 137 15.39 4.67 4.28
CA SER A 137 14.81 5.57 5.27
C SER A 137 15.77 6.72 5.57
N LYS A 138 15.21 7.89 5.87
CA LYS A 138 15.98 9.11 6.09
C LYS A 138 15.48 9.92 7.28
N ARG A 139 16.41 10.68 7.84
CA ARG A 139 16.20 11.72 8.85
C ARG A 139 16.91 12.97 8.33
N ILE A 140 16.14 13.97 7.93
CA ILE A 140 16.64 15.19 7.30
C ILE A 140 16.91 16.26 8.36
N ASP A 141 16.10 16.29 9.43
CA ASP A 141 16.22 17.30 10.48
C ASP A 141 17.20 16.82 11.57
N PRO A 142 18.35 17.49 11.76
CA PRO A 142 19.33 17.09 12.77
C PRO A 142 18.85 17.35 14.20
N ARG A 143 17.83 18.21 14.39
CA ARG A 143 17.33 18.56 15.72
C ARG A 143 16.58 17.39 16.34
N ILE A 144 16.77 17.22 17.65
CA ILE A 144 15.99 16.30 18.47
C ILE A 144 15.01 17.13 19.29
N PHE A 145 13.71 16.84 19.14
CA PHE A 145 12.70 17.42 20.01
C PHE A 145 12.60 16.64 21.34
N PRO A 146 12.57 17.34 22.48
CA PRO A 146 12.42 16.70 23.78
C PRO A 146 11.06 15.99 23.86
N ALA A 147 11.00 14.95 24.71
CA ALA A 147 9.76 14.26 25.02
C ALA A 147 8.70 15.24 25.54
N GLY A 148 7.43 15.03 25.14
CA GLY A 148 6.30 15.91 25.51
C GLY A 148 6.04 17.05 24.53
N LEU A 149 7.04 17.53 23.78
CA LEU A 149 6.83 18.54 22.74
C LEU A 149 6.31 17.90 21.44
N SER A 150 6.87 16.76 21.06
CA SER A 150 6.50 16.06 19.83
C SER A 150 6.84 14.57 19.90
N ASN A 151 5.92 13.74 19.41
CA ASN A 151 6.15 12.29 19.27
C ASN A 151 7.08 11.93 18.11
N ARG A 152 7.64 12.92 17.38
CA ARG A 152 8.48 12.69 16.20
C ARG A 152 9.75 11.91 16.55
N ASP A 153 10.44 12.36 17.59
CA ASP A 153 11.80 11.94 17.93
C ASP A 153 11.86 11.07 19.19
N ASN A 154 10.89 11.24 20.09
CA ASN A 154 10.76 10.49 21.34
C ASN A 154 9.32 9.99 21.48
N PHE A 155 9.13 8.68 21.64
CA PHE A 155 7.80 8.05 21.67
C PHE A 155 7.79 6.75 22.47
N GLY A 156 6.71 6.49 23.19
CA GLY A 156 6.55 5.26 23.96
C GLY A 156 7.34 5.27 25.28
N PRO A 157 7.58 4.09 25.88
CA PRO A 157 7.28 2.75 25.35
C PRO A 157 5.77 2.46 25.32
N VAL A 158 5.31 1.80 24.25
CA VAL A 158 3.91 1.38 24.10
C VAL A 158 3.80 -0.01 23.47
N ARG A 159 2.92 -0.86 24.02
CA ARG A 159 2.69 -2.22 23.52
C ARG A 159 1.61 -2.24 22.44
N VAL A 160 1.90 -2.84 21.30
CA VAL A 160 0.96 -3.00 20.19
C VAL A 160 -0.17 -3.96 20.61
N PRO A 161 -1.45 -3.55 20.57
CA PRO A 161 -2.57 -4.42 20.91
C PRO A 161 -2.71 -5.62 19.97
N ARG A 162 -3.48 -6.63 20.41
CA ARG A 162 -3.84 -7.79 19.59
C ARG A 162 -4.56 -7.35 18.32
N GLY A 163 -4.25 -7.98 17.19
CA GLY A 163 -4.89 -7.67 15.91
C GLY A 163 -4.49 -6.32 15.32
N MET A 164 -3.43 -5.66 15.84
CA MET A 164 -2.97 -4.35 15.36
C MET A 164 -1.49 -4.36 14.96
N VAL A 165 -1.07 -3.32 14.24
CA VAL A 165 0.33 -3.05 13.87
C VAL A 165 0.69 -1.60 14.12
N PHE A 166 1.98 -1.33 14.37
CA PHE A 166 2.56 0.01 14.43
C PHE A 166 3.38 0.27 13.16
N VAL A 167 3.12 1.38 12.49
CA VAL A 167 3.73 1.69 11.20
C VAL A 167 4.39 3.07 11.20
N MET A 168 5.47 3.22 10.44
CA MET A 168 6.18 4.48 10.25
C MET A 168 6.48 4.73 8.78
N GLY A 169 6.63 6.00 8.41
CA GLY A 169 7.15 6.38 7.10
C GLY A 169 8.67 6.23 7.05
N ASP A 170 9.19 5.97 5.85
CA ASP A 170 10.64 5.93 5.63
C ASP A 170 11.26 7.34 5.67
N ASN A 171 10.48 8.38 5.34
CA ASN A 171 10.86 9.77 5.58
C ASN A 171 10.48 10.15 7.02
N ARG A 172 11.35 9.82 7.98
CA ARG A 172 11.04 9.78 9.42
C ARG A 172 10.65 11.14 9.99
N ASP A 173 11.23 12.24 9.49
CA ASP A 173 10.90 13.59 9.96
C ASP A 173 9.69 14.19 9.26
N ASN A 174 9.26 13.63 8.12
CA ASN A 174 8.16 14.14 7.30
C ASN A 174 7.12 13.04 7.02
N SER A 175 6.60 12.43 8.08
CA SER A 175 5.61 11.36 7.97
C SER A 175 4.57 11.44 9.09
N TYR A 176 3.31 11.57 8.70
CA TYR A 176 2.16 11.41 9.59
C TYR A 176 1.79 9.91 9.69
N ASP A 177 2.25 9.27 10.75
CA ASP A 177 2.16 7.81 10.97
C ASP A 177 1.79 7.46 12.42
N SER A 178 2.02 6.21 12.85
CA SER A 178 1.52 5.69 14.13
C SER A 178 1.99 6.48 15.36
N ARG A 179 3.07 7.26 15.25
CA ARG A 179 3.50 8.20 16.30
C ARG A 179 2.44 9.24 16.65
N TYR A 180 1.55 9.56 15.71
CA TYR A 180 0.54 10.62 15.84
C TYR A 180 -0.88 10.10 16.01
N TRP A 181 -1.21 8.97 15.38
CA TRP A 181 -2.57 8.42 15.38
C TRP A 181 -2.71 7.02 16.01
N GLY A 182 -1.62 6.41 16.46
CA GLY A 182 -1.65 5.12 17.14
C GLY A 182 -1.61 3.93 16.18
N TRP A 183 -2.37 2.90 16.47
CA TRP A 183 -2.24 1.57 15.84
C TRP A 183 -3.12 1.39 14.62
N VAL A 184 -2.71 0.55 13.67
CA VAL A 184 -3.56 0.13 12.54
C VAL A 184 -4.16 -1.23 12.88
N PRO A 185 -5.49 -1.35 12.90
CA PRO A 185 -6.15 -2.65 12.87
C PRO A 185 -5.71 -3.45 11.63
N LYS A 186 -5.33 -4.72 11.78
CA LYS A 186 -4.94 -5.57 10.64
C LYS A 186 -6.05 -5.65 9.57
N GLU A 187 -7.29 -5.52 9.99
CA GLU A 187 -8.47 -5.45 9.12
C GLU A 187 -8.47 -4.22 8.19
N ASN A 188 -7.86 -3.11 8.58
CA ASN A 188 -7.75 -1.92 7.73
C ASN A 188 -6.70 -2.07 6.63
N ILE A 189 -5.85 -3.10 6.71
CA ILE A 189 -4.80 -3.35 5.73
C ILE A 189 -5.42 -3.87 4.44
N LYS A 190 -5.24 -3.12 3.36
CA LYS A 190 -5.67 -3.46 2.01
C LYS A 190 -4.70 -4.42 1.31
N GLY A 191 -3.41 -4.36 1.63
CA GLY A 191 -2.42 -5.26 1.04
C GLY A 191 -0.97 -4.85 1.22
N LYS A 192 -0.05 -5.69 0.71
CA LYS A 192 1.40 -5.45 0.69
C LYS A 192 1.82 -4.81 -0.65
N ALA A 193 2.57 -3.73 -0.61
CA ALA A 193 3.15 -3.14 -1.82
C ALA A 193 4.18 -4.09 -2.44
N MET A 194 4.06 -4.39 -3.74
CA MET A 194 4.90 -5.39 -4.43
C MET A 194 5.91 -4.76 -5.39
N ILE A 195 5.41 -3.99 -6.36
CA ILE A 195 6.18 -3.55 -7.53
C ILE A 195 5.73 -2.16 -7.96
N ILE A 196 6.69 -1.35 -8.40
CA ILE A 196 6.43 -0.09 -9.09
C ILE A 196 6.19 -0.43 -10.57
N TYR A 197 4.95 -0.38 -11.05
CA TYR A 197 4.63 -0.72 -12.44
C TYR A 197 4.74 0.49 -13.38
N PHE A 198 4.65 1.70 -12.83
CA PHE A 198 4.86 2.93 -13.58
C PHE A 198 5.38 4.02 -12.64
N SER A 199 6.13 4.98 -13.18
CA SER A 199 6.62 6.11 -12.40
C SER A 199 6.84 7.31 -13.28
N TRP A 200 6.31 8.45 -12.87
CA TRP A 200 6.54 9.72 -13.55
C TRP A 200 7.11 10.79 -12.62
N ASN A 201 7.78 11.76 -13.20
CA ASN A 201 8.27 12.94 -12.54
C ASN A 201 7.17 14.02 -12.56
N LYS A 202 6.66 14.40 -11.39
CA LYS A 202 5.63 15.44 -11.31
C LYS A 202 6.14 16.80 -11.79
N ASP A 203 7.44 17.07 -11.63
CA ASP A 203 8.04 18.38 -11.87
C ASP A 203 8.52 18.56 -13.32
N ALA A 204 8.65 17.46 -14.09
CA ALA A 204 8.96 17.54 -15.51
C ALA A 204 7.71 17.91 -16.34
N PRO A 205 7.85 18.70 -17.40
CA PRO A 205 6.74 19.04 -18.29
C PRO A 205 6.26 17.83 -19.11
N LEU A 206 5.01 17.88 -19.60
CA LEU A 206 4.38 16.74 -20.31
C LEU A 206 5.01 16.43 -21.67
N TRP A 207 5.57 17.44 -22.36
CA TRP A 207 6.21 17.26 -23.66
C TRP A 207 7.57 16.57 -23.57
N ASP A 208 8.24 16.65 -22.43
CA ASP A 208 9.54 16.02 -22.19
C ASP A 208 9.36 14.60 -21.63
N ILE A 209 8.81 13.70 -22.46
CA ILE A 209 8.43 12.35 -22.05
C ILE A 209 9.62 11.57 -21.47
N ILE A 210 10.83 11.82 -21.98
CA ILE A 210 12.05 11.12 -21.57
C ILE A 210 12.37 11.43 -20.10
N HIS A 211 12.29 12.70 -19.68
CA HIS A 211 12.50 13.09 -18.28
C HIS A 211 11.22 13.00 -17.43
N LYS A 212 10.05 12.97 -18.07
CA LYS A 212 8.76 12.74 -17.43
C LYS A 212 8.65 11.32 -16.90
N ILE A 213 9.15 10.32 -17.61
CA ILE A 213 9.06 8.93 -17.18
C ILE A 213 10.34 8.52 -16.45
N ARG A 214 10.20 8.01 -15.22
CA ARG A 214 11.33 7.52 -14.42
C ARG A 214 11.61 6.05 -14.77
N TRP A 215 12.16 5.80 -15.95
CA TRP A 215 12.38 4.44 -16.49
C TRP A 215 13.08 3.49 -15.54
N LYS A 216 14.12 3.95 -14.83
CA LYS A 216 14.88 3.16 -13.84
C LYS A 216 14.07 2.67 -12.63
N ARG A 217 12.83 3.17 -12.45
CA ARG A 217 11.95 2.77 -11.35
C ARG A 217 10.94 1.70 -11.76
N ILE A 218 10.64 1.58 -13.05
CA ILE A 218 9.65 0.63 -13.55
C ILE A 218 10.16 -0.78 -13.35
N GLY A 219 9.33 -1.65 -12.79
CA GLY A 219 9.67 -3.04 -12.48
C GLY A 219 10.36 -3.25 -11.13
N ASN A 220 10.72 -2.17 -10.41
CA ASN A 220 11.41 -2.31 -9.13
C ASN A 220 10.50 -2.95 -8.08
N LEU A 221 11.01 -4.00 -7.44
CA LEU A 221 10.39 -4.61 -6.29
C LEU A 221 10.50 -3.68 -5.07
N ILE A 222 9.39 -3.58 -4.34
CA ILE A 222 9.27 -2.75 -3.15
C ILE A 222 9.75 -3.56 -1.95
N ARG A 223 10.77 -3.06 -1.25
CA ARG A 223 11.39 -3.70 -0.08
C ARG A 223 11.60 -2.70 1.05
#